data_AF-A0A7S2MH45-F1
#
_entry.id   AF-A0A7S2MH45-F1
#
_cell.length_a   1.000
_cell.length_b   1.000
_cell.length_c   1.000
_cell.angle_alpha   90.00
_cell.angle_beta   90.00
_cell.angle_gamma   90.00
#
_symmetry.space_group_name_H-M   'P 1'
#
loop_
_entity.id
_entity.type
_entity.pdbx_description
1 polymer ?
#
loop_
_entity_poly.entity_id
_entity_poly.type
_entity_poly.pdbx_seq_one_letter_code
_entity_poly.pdbx_strand_id
1 'polypeptide(L)'
;KSLAQYDTYFQDDGARSSRYTPFSANTGFYFMRSSKLTRMFMHDLLNSYNLISQWRSHQHVLNMLLIDYHSRYGMGVKILSQFDFSIGQLYHRRKDFMADLIDEKRKPYVFHWSWTAGKAEKHKYSRETGTWYLNNQCTEKTIAKQPSNLQ
;
A
#
# COMPACT_ATOMS: atom_id res chain seq x y z
N LYS A 1 -27.23 2.20 -9.68
CA LYS A 1 -26.28 1.09 -9.91
C LYS A 1 -25.35 1.02 -8.70
N SER A 2 -25.41 -0.04 -7.88
CA SER A 2 -24.43 -0.22 -6.81
C SER A 2 -23.05 -0.38 -7.43
N LEU A 3 -22.02 0.31 -6.92
CA LEU A 3 -20.65 0.06 -7.35
C LEU A 3 -20.35 -1.43 -7.21
N ALA A 4 -19.77 -2.04 -8.25
CA ALA A 4 -19.24 -3.40 -8.14
C ALA A 4 -18.26 -3.44 -6.97
N GLN A 5 -18.62 -4.20 -5.95
CA GLN A 5 -17.91 -4.21 -4.69
C GLN A 5 -16.81 -5.26 -4.77
N TYR A 6 -15.57 -4.83 -5.01
CA TYR A 6 -14.41 -5.73 -5.03
C TYR A 6 -14.14 -6.32 -3.64
N ASP A 7 -13.56 -7.53 -3.61
CA ASP A 7 -13.16 -8.21 -2.38
C ASP A 7 -11.89 -7.59 -1.79
N THR A 8 -10.99 -7.16 -2.65
CA THR A 8 -9.67 -6.65 -2.29
C THR A 8 -9.29 -5.41 -3.09
N TYR A 9 -8.58 -4.49 -2.43
CA TYR A 9 -8.06 -3.26 -3.00
C TYR A 9 -6.58 -3.17 -2.67
N PHE A 10 -5.73 -3.03 -3.68
CA PHE A 10 -4.29 -2.90 -3.51
C PHE A 10 -3.78 -1.63 -4.14
N GLN A 11 -2.79 -1.02 -3.50
CA GLN A 11 -1.99 0.01 -4.13
C GLN A 11 -1.25 -0.57 -5.35
N ASP A 12 -1.06 0.21 -6.41
CA ASP A 12 -0.27 -0.22 -7.58
C ASP A 12 1.23 -0.02 -7.32
N ASP A 13 2.02 -1.08 -7.43
CA ASP A 13 3.47 -1.09 -7.21
C ASP A 13 4.28 -0.36 -8.28
N GLY A 14 3.73 -0.16 -9.47
CA GLY A 14 4.44 0.49 -10.59
C GLY A 14 5.51 -0.39 -11.24
N ALA A 15 5.93 -1.48 -10.60
CA ALA A 15 6.73 -2.51 -11.23
C ALA A 15 5.88 -3.28 -12.24
N ARG A 16 6.39 -3.40 -13.47
CA ARG A 16 5.75 -4.11 -14.59
C ARG A 16 6.53 -5.35 -15.02
N SER A 17 7.33 -5.92 -14.10
CA SER A 17 8.03 -7.18 -14.37
C SER A 17 7.03 -8.34 -14.37
N SER A 18 7.38 -9.41 -15.09
CA SER A 18 6.53 -10.60 -15.25
C SER A 18 6.08 -11.23 -13.93
N ARG A 19 6.92 -11.14 -12.89
CA ARG A 19 6.62 -11.64 -11.54
C ARG A 19 5.38 -11.00 -10.90
N TYR A 20 5.05 -9.76 -11.28
CA TYR A 20 3.98 -8.98 -10.66
C TYR A 20 2.74 -8.85 -11.55
N THR A 21 2.84 -9.21 -12.84
CA THR A 21 1.73 -9.22 -13.78
C THR A 21 0.67 -10.27 -13.39
N PRO A 22 -0.64 -9.99 -13.55
CA PRO A 22 -1.23 -8.81 -14.18
C PRO A 22 -1.53 -7.66 -13.23
N PHE A 23 -1.47 -7.88 -11.92
CA PHE A 23 -2.02 -6.94 -10.95
C PHE A 23 -1.04 -5.87 -10.49
N SER A 24 0.25 -6.19 -10.43
CA SER A 24 1.26 -5.33 -9.85
C SER A 24 0.86 -4.80 -8.47
N ALA A 25 0.28 -5.66 -7.63
CA ALA A 25 -0.22 -5.27 -6.32
C ALA A 25 0.93 -4.97 -5.35
N ASN A 26 0.91 -3.77 -4.76
CA ASN A 26 1.79 -3.37 -3.68
C ASN A 26 1.16 -3.67 -2.33
N THR A 27 1.94 -4.24 -1.41
CA THR A 27 1.44 -4.62 -0.07
C THR A 27 1.72 -3.59 1.02
N GLY A 28 2.24 -2.41 0.66
CA GLY A 28 2.41 -1.30 1.60
C GLY A 28 1.10 -0.63 2.00
N PHE A 29 0.07 -0.75 1.16
CA PHE A 29 -1.30 -0.42 1.52
C PHE A 29 -2.27 -1.33 0.77
N TYR A 30 -3.20 -1.92 1.51
CA TYR A 30 -4.31 -2.68 0.94
C TYR A 30 -5.49 -2.73 1.91
N PHE A 31 -6.68 -2.93 1.35
CA PHE A 31 -7.91 -3.17 2.09
C PHE A 31 -8.54 -4.47 1.58
N MET A 32 -9.02 -5.31 2.49
CA MET A 32 -9.74 -6.54 2.16
C MET A 32 -11.03 -6.60 2.94
N ARG A 33 -12.13 -6.88 2.23
CA ARG A 33 -13.41 -7.21 2.88
C ARG A 33 -13.24 -8.49 3.67
N SER A 34 -13.75 -8.55 4.90
CA SER A 34 -13.84 -9.82 5.63
C SER A 34 -14.93 -10.70 5.00
N SER A 35 -14.53 -11.76 4.31
CA SER A 35 -15.42 -12.77 3.73
C SER A 35 -14.78 -14.15 3.90
N LYS A 36 -15.54 -15.22 3.65
CA LYS A 36 -14.97 -16.58 3.66
C LYS A 36 -13.81 -16.69 2.67
N LEU A 37 -13.95 -16.10 1.48
CA LEU A 37 -12.96 -16.14 0.41
C LEU A 37 -11.66 -15.43 0.80
N THR A 38 -11.74 -14.20 1.31
CA THR A 38 -10.55 -13.43 1.69
C THR A 38 -9.87 -13.99 2.94
N ARG A 39 -10.62 -14.61 3.85
CA ARG A 39 -10.04 -15.33 4.99
C ARG A 39 -9.26 -16.57 4.56
N MET A 40 -9.77 -17.33 3.59
CA MET A 40 -9.02 -18.46 3.00
C MET A 40 -7.76 -17.97 2.29
N PHE A 41 -7.88 -16.91 1.48
CA PHE A 41 -6.73 -16.29 0.82
C PHE A 41 -5.62 -15.89 1.81
N MET A 42 -5.97 -15.20 2.90
CA MET A 42 -5.00 -14.79 3.93
C MET A 42 -4.44 -15.98 4.72
N HIS A 43 -5.24 -17.02 4.94
CA HIS A 43 -4.79 -18.26 5.56
C HIS A 43 -3.74 -18.97 4.69
N ASP A 44 -3.96 -19.04 3.37
CA ASP A 44 -3.00 -19.66 2.45
C ASP A 44 -1.71 -18.85 2.34
N LEU A 45 -1.82 -17.52 2.38
CA LEU A 45 -0.66 -16.62 2.45
C LEU A 45 0.15 -16.84 3.73
N LEU A 46 -0.52 -17.00 4.88
CA LEU A 46 0.13 -17.32 6.15
C LEU A 46 0.85 -18.67 6.09
N ASN A 47 0.21 -19.70 5.51
CA ASN A 47 0.82 -21.03 5.35
C ASN A 47 1.94 -21.08 4.31
N SER A 48 2.03 -20.06 3.45
CA SER A 48 3.11 -19.90 2.46
C SER A 48 4.37 -19.23 3.05
N TYR A 49 4.56 -19.29 4.38
CA TYR A 49 5.71 -18.68 5.06
C TYR A 49 7.07 -19.13 4.50
N ASN A 50 7.19 -20.40 4.11
CA ASN A 50 8.38 -20.94 3.47
C ASN A 50 8.72 -20.18 2.17
N LEU A 51 7.73 -19.92 1.32
CA LEU A 51 7.91 -19.13 0.10
C LEU A 51 8.24 -17.67 0.40
N ILE A 52 7.57 -17.08 1.40
CA ILE A 52 7.85 -15.70 1.83
C ILE A 52 9.30 -15.57 2.28
N SER A 53 9.78 -16.53 3.07
CA SER A 53 11.16 -16.58 3.54
C SER A 53 12.15 -16.76 2.38
N GLN A 54 11.90 -17.73 1.49
CA GLN A 54 12.77 -18.00 0.34
C GLN A 54 12.84 -16.82 -0.64
N TRP A 55 11.71 -16.19 -0.94
CA TRP A 55 11.63 -15.05 -1.86
C TRP A 55 11.89 -13.70 -1.18
N ARG A 56 12.09 -13.72 0.15
CA ARG A 56 12.31 -12.56 1.01
C ARG A 56 11.29 -11.45 0.78
N SER A 57 10.04 -11.82 0.48
CA SER A 57 9.01 -10.86 0.10
C SER A 57 7.60 -11.44 0.23
N HIS A 58 6.85 -10.86 1.15
CA HIS A 58 5.41 -11.07 1.28
C HIS A 58 4.66 -10.67 -0.01
N GLN A 59 5.05 -9.54 -0.63
CA GLN A 59 4.40 -9.02 -1.84
C GLN A 59 4.48 -10.00 -3.02
N HIS A 60 5.60 -10.71 -3.18
CA HIS A 60 5.77 -11.68 -4.26
C HIS A 60 4.76 -12.84 -4.11
N VAL A 61 4.73 -13.46 -2.94
CA VAL A 61 3.83 -14.59 -2.66
C VAL A 61 2.37 -14.14 -2.74
N LEU A 62 2.07 -12.94 -2.22
CA LEU A 62 0.74 -12.36 -2.31
C LEU A 62 0.27 -12.21 -3.76
N ASN A 63 1.09 -11.66 -4.67
CA ASN A 63 0.70 -11.50 -6.08
C ASN A 63 0.47 -12.86 -6.76
N MET A 64 1.30 -13.87 -6.45
CA MET A 64 1.10 -15.24 -6.94
C MET A 64 -0.26 -15.80 -6.50
N LEU A 65 -0.57 -15.73 -5.21
CA LEU A 65 -1.86 -16.20 -4.68
C LEU A 65 -3.03 -15.37 -5.20
N LEU A 66 -2.83 -14.08 -5.47
CA LEU A 66 -3.87 -13.20 -6.00
C LEU A 66 -4.34 -13.67 -7.37
N ILE A 67 -3.41 -14.10 -8.23
CA ILE A 67 -3.70 -14.66 -9.55
C ILE A 67 -4.48 -15.96 -9.41
N ASP A 68 -4.07 -16.82 -8.49
CA ASP A 68 -4.73 -18.10 -8.25
C ASP A 68 -6.17 -17.90 -7.78
N TYR A 69 -6.38 -17.05 -6.78
CA TYR A 69 -7.70 -16.78 -6.22
C TYR A 69 -8.62 -16.01 -7.16
N HIS A 70 -8.08 -15.08 -7.93
CA HIS A 70 -8.84 -14.40 -8.97
C HIS A 70 -9.31 -15.38 -10.04
N SER A 71 -8.41 -16.24 -10.53
CA SER A 71 -8.69 -17.13 -11.65
C SER A 71 -9.55 -18.33 -11.26
N ARG A 72 -9.31 -18.93 -10.09
CA ARG A 72 -10.02 -20.15 -9.65
C ARG A 72 -11.33 -19.87 -8.92
N TYR A 73 -11.35 -18.83 -8.08
CA TYR A 73 -12.48 -18.55 -7.19
C TYR A 73 -13.23 -17.26 -7.54
N GLY A 74 -12.81 -16.56 -8.60
CA GLY A 74 -13.46 -15.34 -9.05
C GLY A 74 -13.26 -14.16 -8.09
N MET A 75 -12.21 -14.17 -7.26
CA MET A 75 -11.97 -13.10 -6.29
C MET A 75 -11.83 -11.74 -6.98
N GLY A 76 -12.64 -10.77 -6.58
CA GLY A 76 -12.62 -9.42 -7.13
C GLY A 76 -11.40 -8.63 -6.64
N VAL A 77 -10.53 -8.27 -7.56
CA VAL A 77 -9.32 -7.47 -7.28
C VAL A 77 -9.45 -6.08 -7.89
N LYS A 78 -9.26 -5.05 -7.08
CA LYS A 78 -9.13 -3.66 -7.53
C LYS A 78 -7.72 -3.14 -7.29
N ILE A 79 -7.11 -2.63 -8.34
CA ILE A 79 -5.87 -1.85 -8.23
C ILE A 79 -6.24 -0.37 -8.11
N LEU A 80 -5.69 0.26 -7.07
CA LEU A 80 -5.89 1.66 -6.73
C LEU A 80 -4.94 2.54 -7.55
N SER A 81 -5.42 3.73 -7.91
CA SER A 81 -4.64 4.72 -8.65
C SER A 81 -3.38 5.12 -7.88
N GLN A 82 -2.22 5.12 -8.55
CA GLN A 82 -0.98 5.63 -7.97
C GLN A 82 -1.03 7.13 -7.65
N PHE A 83 -1.93 7.89 -8.26
CA PHE A 83 -2.04 9.33 -7.99
C PHE A 83 -2.78 9.64 -6.68
N ASP A 84 -3.61 8.70 -6.21
CA ASP A 84 -4.37 8.83 -4.97
C ASP A 84 -3.76 8.00 -3.83
N PHE A 85 -3.16 6.86 -4.19
CA PHE A 85 -2.41 5.95 -3.30
C PHE A 85 -0.98 5.85 -3.82
N SER A 86 -0.20 6.89 -3.51
CA SER A 86 1.09 7.14 -4.13
C SER A 86 2.21 6.32 -3.50
N ILE A 87 3.22 6.05 -4.33
CA ILE A 87 4.39 5.26 -3.97
C ILE A 87 5.67 5.98 -4.33
N GLY A 88 6.79 5.57 -3.71
CA GLY A 88 8.10 6.14 -3.98
C GLY A 88 8.58 6.00 -5.43
N GLN A 89 8.03 5.08 -6.23
CA GLN A 89 8.31 5.05 -7.68
C GLN A 89 7.91 6.36 -8.37
N LEU A 90 6.79 6.99 -7.98
CA LEU A 90 6.38 8.28 -8.53
C LEU A 90 7.37 9.38 -8.16
N TYR A 91 7.86 9.36 -6.92
CA TYR A 91 8.90 10.29 -6.49
C TYR A 91 10.15 10.25 -7.39
N HIS A 92 10.63 9.04 -7.70
CA HIS A 92 11.83 8.87 -8.51
C HIS A 92 11.64 9.11 -10.01
N ARG A 93 10.41 9.00 -10.53
CA ARG A 93 10.15 8.98 -11.99
C ARG A 93 9.22 10.09 -12.50
N ARG A 94 8.52 10.81 -11.61
CA ARG A 94 7.49 11.80 -11.98
C ARG A 94 7.70 13.11 -11.23
N LYS A 95 8.64 13.92 -11.73
CA LYS A 95 8.96 15.24 -11.16
C LYS A 95 7.80 16.23 -11.21
N ASP A 96 6.97 16.13 -12.25
CA ASP A 96 5.74 16.90 -12.41
C ASP A 96 4.76 16.63 -11.27
N PHE A 97 4.54 15.35 -10.96
CA PHE A 97 3.71 14.94 -9.83
C PHE A 97 4.28 15.43 -8.49
N MET A 98 5.60 15.39 -8.33
CA MET A 98 6.24 15.86 -7.10
C MET A 98 6.15 17.38 -6.93
N ALA A 99 6.24 18.14 -8.02
CA ALA A 99 6.00 19.58 -8.00
C ALA A 99 4.56 19.88 -7.56
N ASP A 100 3.57 19.20 -8.13
CA ASP A 100 2.17 19.35 -7.73
C ASP A 100 1.91 18.96 -6.27
N LEU A 101 2.64 17.95 -5.75
CA LEU A 101 2.54 17.54 -4.36
C LEU A 101 3.10 18.61 -3.41
N ILE A 102 4.29 19.16 -3.73
CA ILE A 102 4.94 20.21 -2.94
C ILE A 102 4.14 21.51 -2.99
N ASP A 103 3.59 21.86 -4.15
CA ASP A 103 2.72 23.02 -4.35
C ASP A 103 1.31 22.82 -3.74
N GLU A 104 1.07 21.70 -3.06
CA GLU A 104 -0.23 21.30 -2.49
C GLU A 104 -1.40 21.20 -3.49
N LYS A 105 -1.12 21.23 -4.80
CA LYS A 105 -2.11 21.04 -5.87
C LYS A 105 -2.64 19.62 -5.89
N ARG A 106 -1.87 18.67 -5.35
CA ARG A 106 -2.26 17.27 -5.20
C ARG A 106 -2.02 16.79 -3.78
N LYS A 107 -2.99 16.08 -3.22
CA LYS A 107 -2.92 15.51 -1.87
C LYS A 107 -3.38 14.05 -1.92
N PRO A 108 -2.45 13.08 -2.10
CA PRO A 108 -2.81 11.67 -2.08
C PRO A 108 -3.30 11.26 -0.69
N TYR A 109 -4.22 10.30 -0.62
CA TYR A 109 -4.71 9.76 0.66
C TYR A 109 -3.60 9.03 1.42
N VAL A 110 -2.74 8.34 0.68
CA VAL A 110 -1.59 7.60 1.21
C VAL A 110 -0.37 7.92 0.35
N PHE A 111 0.75 8.19 1.01
CA PHE A 111 2.06 8.22 0.35
C PHE A 111 2.97 7.17 0.98
N HIS A 112 3.17 6.05 0.28
CA HIS A 112 4.06 4.99 0.69
C HIS A 112 5.49 5.25 0.18
N TRP A 113 6.37 5.70 1.09
CA TRP A 113 7.81 5.88 0.84
C TRP A 113 8.54 4.53 0.69
N SER A 114 8.24 3.82 -0.40
CA SER A 114 8.95 2.65 -0.90
C SER A 114 10.12 3.06 -1.80
N TRP A 115 11.00 2.12 -2.17
CA TRP A 115 12.14 2.41 -3.08
C TRP A 115 13.12 3.47 -2.55
N THR A 116 13.22 3.58 -1.22
CA THR A 116 14.23 4.39 -0.51
C THR A 116 15.21 3.46 0.20
N ALA A 117 16.48 3.83 0.33
CA ALA A 117 17.54 3.10 0.99
C ALA A 117 17.26 2.77 2.47
N GLY A 118 16.48 3.59 3.18
CA GLY A 118 16.15 3.31 4.58
C GLY A 118 15.40 4.41 5.31
N LYS A 119 15.26 4.25 6.63
CA LYS A 119 14.46 5.13 7.51
C LYS A 119 14.86 6.60 7.42
N ALA A 120 16.16 6.89 7.46
CA ALA A 120 16.66 8.27 7.41
C ALA A 120 16.23 8.98 6.12
N GLU A 121 16.33 8.28 4.98
CA GLU A 121 15.94 8.81 3.69
C GLU A 121 14.41 8.99 3.57
N LYS A 122 13.62 8.03 4.08
CA LYS A 122 12.15 8.18 4.16
C LYS A 122 11.74 9.42 4.96
N HIS A 123 12.40 9.65 6.10
CA HIS A 123 12.14 10.83 6.92
C HIS A 123 12.49 12.13 6.20
N LYS A 124 13.62 12.15 5.49
CA LYS A 124 14.03 13.30 4.68
C LYS A 124 12.97 13.62 3.62
N TYR A 125 12.62 12.66 2.77
CA TYR A 125 11.70 12.90 1.66
C TYR A 125 10.28 13.19 2.11
N SER A 126 9.79 12.52 3.15
CA SER A 126 8.46 12.83 3.69
C SER A 126 8.35 14.26 4.21
N ARG A 127 9.42 14.80 4.82
CA ARG A 127 9.45 16.20 5.28
C ARG A 127 9.56 17.18 4.12
N GLU A 128 10.45 16.93 3.16
CA GLU A 128 10.66 17.80 1.99
C GLU A 128 9.41 17.92 1.10
N THR A 129 8.51 16.94 1.17
CA THR A 129 7.31 16.86 0.33
C THR A 129 6.01 17.14 1.08
N GLY A 130 6.09 17.54 2.34
CA GLY A 130 4.89 17.82 3.16
C GLY A 130 4.04 16.59 3.48
N THR A 131 4.57 15.36 3.31
CA THR A 131 3.86 14.10 3.60
C THR A 131 4.18 13.52 4.99
N TRP A 132 4.95 14.27 5.80
CA TRP A 132 5.22 13.96 7.20
C TRP A 132 4.23 14.67 8.13
N TYR A 133 3.27 13.92 8.67
CA TYR A 133 2.17 14.48 9.48
C TYR A 133 2.40 14.45 10.99
N LEU A 134 3.50 13.84 11.47
CA LEU A 134 3.75 13.70 12.90
C LEU A 134 4.50 14.91 13.47
N ASN A 135 4.07 15.40 14.63
CA ASN A 135 4.83 16.39 15.38
C ASN A 135 6.00 15.71 16.11
N ASN A 136 7.20 16.29 16.04
CA ASN A 136 8.37 15.77 16.76
C ASN A 136 8.28 16.00 18.28
N GLN A 137 7.43 16.93 18.73
CA GLN A 137 7.21 17.18 20.15
C GLN A 137 5.93 16.48 20.62
N CYS A 138 6.11 15.43 21.44
CA CYS A 138 5.03 14.84 22.23
C CYS A 138 4.73 15.77 23.40
N THR A 139 3.84 16.75 23.19
CA THR A 139 3.34 17.57 24.30
C THR A 139 2.16 16.87 24.98
N GLU A 140 1.97 17.09 26.28
CA GLU A 140 0.82 16.55 27.03
C GLU A 140 -0.52 16.90 26.34
N LYS A 141 -0.60 18.09 25.73
CA LYS A 141 -1.75 18.55 24.95
C LYS A 141 -2.01 17.71 23.69
N THR A 142 -0.96 17.11 23.10
CA THR A 142 -1.08 16.23 21.93
C THR A 142 -1.59 14.84 22.34
N ILE A 143 -1.18 14.35 23.52
CA ILE A 143 -1.60 13.05 24.07
C ILE A 143 -3.06 13.12 24.53
N ALA A 144 -3.46 14.19 25.21
CA ALA A 144 -4.82 14.38 25.72
C ALA A 144 -5.91 14.54 24.62
N LYS A 145 -5.52 14.79 23.35
CA LYS A 145 -6.43 14.90 22.21
C LYS A 145 -6.70 13.57 21.50
N GLN A 146 -6.02 12.48 21.86
CA GLN A 146 -6.37 11.16 21.32
C GLN A 146 -7.63 10.67 22.04
N PRO A 147 -8.73 10.35 21.32
CA PRO A 147 -9.89 9.73 21.96
C PRO A 147 -9.45 8.39 22.56
N SER A 148 -9.70 8.23 23.85
CA SER A 148 -9.44 7.02 24.64
C SER A 148 -10.41 5.90 24.23
N ASN A 149 -10.31 5.40 23.01
CA ASN A 149 -11.13 4.28 22.53
C ASN A 149 -10.33 2.98 22.56
N LEU A 150 -9.87 2.60 23.75
CA LEU A 150 -9.42 1.24 24.10
C LEU A 150 -9.73 1.02 25.59
N GLN A 151 -10.98 0.65 25.87
CA GLN A 151 -11.37 -0.17 27.02
C GLN A 151 -11.87 -1.51 26.49
#